data_AF-A0A3A4Q8D0-F1
#
_entry.id   AF-A0A3A4Q8D0-F1
#
_cell.length_a   1.000
_cell.length_b   1.000
_cell.length_c   1.000
_cell.angle_alpha   90.00
_cell.angle_beta   90.00
_cell.angle_gamma   90.00
#
_symmetry.space_group_name_H-M   'P 1'
#
loop_
_entity.id
_entity.type
_entity.pdbx_description
1 polymer ?
#
loop_
_entity_poly.entity_id
_entity_poly.type
_entity_poly.pdbx_seq_one_letter_code
_entity_poly.pdbx_strand_id
1 'polypeptide(L)'
;MARLVYKTIEGIKLQAFSVAGEESVIVLPEHNVCFDPGRAPRETIPIDNMCLTHGHMDHAAGVAYYFSQRTFVGIAPGRVICHREIAQHIQRLMAVWADIERHPSPGVVYGVDPLEDVQIRRGLLLRPFEVNHTAGALGYTLVDVRRKLKPELSGKTGPELVALKKQGIEIENVVEVPVLTCTGDTAVGRWMDLDFVRGTGVLLVECTFFEPEHRERARAGRHIHVCDVPAIMEAAPAARVVLTHMTRRTDPRWARQTLEQLVKPADMERISFLMERDRHSSGRHARQDSARQGDSKSDRARLDGAQSPQRPDARDGDVREVCSDG
;
A
#
# COMPACT_ATOMS: atom_id res chain seq x y z
N MET A 1 -12.29 7.41 14.23
CA MET A 1 -11.14 6.85 13.49
C MET A 1 -11.66 5.78 12.55
N ALA A 2 -11.27 5.79 11.27
CA ALA A 2 -11.73 4.78 10.34
C ALA A 2 -11.14 3.40 10.72
N ARG A 3 -11.95 2.33 10.62
CA ARG A 3 -11.54 0.99 11.06
C ARG A 3 -10.67 0.34 9.98
N LEU A 4 -9.43 0.00 10.33
CA LEU A 4 -8.55 -0.79 9.46
C LEU A 4 -9.19 -2.15 9.16
N VAL A 5 -8.93 -2.66 7.96
CA VAL A 5 -9.18 -4.04 7.56
C VAL A 5 -7.92 -4.87 7.83
N TYR A 6 -8.14 -6.14 8.14
CA TYR A 6 -7.08 -7.11 8.39
C TYR A 6 -7.23 -8.23 7.37
N LYS A 7 -6.22 -8.46 6.53
CA LYS A 7 -6.26 -9.46 5.45
C LYS A 7 -4.99 -10.29 5.40
N THR A 8 -5.11 -11.49 4.86
CA THR A 8 -3.98 -12.32 4.46
C THR A 8 -4.07 -12.57 2.96
N ILE A 9 -3.05 -12.16 2.21
CA ILE A 9 -3.02 -12.21 0.74
C ILE A 9 -1.72 -12.90 0.35
N GLU A 10 -1.81 -14.08 -0.30
CA GLU A 10 -0.62 -14.91 -0.61
C GLU A 10 0.31 -15.14 0.60
N GLY A 11 -0.29 -15.35 1.77
CA GLY A 11 0.44 -15.53 3.04
C GLY A 11 0.94 -14.24 3.71
N ILE A 12 0.81 -13.07 3.06
CA ILE A 12 1.22 -11.78 3.60
C ILE A 12 0.08 -11.19 4.43
N LYS A 13 0.37 -10.82 5.68
CA LYS A 13 -0.61 -10.14 6.56
C LYS A 13 -0.58 -8.63 6.35
N LEU A 14 -1.75 -8.05 6.12
CA LEU A 14 -1.98 -6.63 5.93
C LEU A 14 -2.91 -6.09 7.04
N GLN A 15 -2.59 -4.91 7.56
CA GLN A 15 -3.49 -4.09 8.37
C GLN A 15 -3.61 -2.74 7.68
N ALA A 16 -4.79 -2.43 7.13
CA ALA A 16 -4.85 -1.38 6.12
C ALA A 16 -6.14 -0.57 6.13
N PHE A 17 -6.06 0.66 5.63
CA PHE A 17 -7.19 1.48 5.25
C PHE A 17 -6.78 2.26 4.00
N SER A 18 -7.58 2.20 2.93
CA SER A 18 -7.31 3.01 1.73
C SER A 18 -8.62 3.40 1.07
N VAL A 19 -8.93 4.69 1.14
CA VAL A 19 -10.12 5.31 0.54
C VAL A 19 -9.70 6.66 -0.02
N ALA A 20 -10.05 6.90 -1.30
CA ALA A 20 -9.59 8.07 -2.03
C ALA A 20 -9.89 9.39 -1.33
N GLY A 21 -8.88 10.25 -1.23
CA GLY A 21 -9.00 11.61 -0.67
C GLY A 21 -9.22 11.63 0.84
N GLU A 22 -9.10 10.49 1.53
CA GLU A 22 -9.37 10.41 2.96
C GLU A 22 -8.19 9.92 3.77
N GLU A 23 -7.69 8.73 3.43
CA GLU A 23 -6.55 8.12 4.09
C GLU A 23 -6.11 6.86 3.32
N SER A 24 -4.81 6.73 3.12
CA SER A 24 -4.13 5.52 2.63
C SER A 24 -3.02 5.12 3.60
N VAL A 25 -3.13 3.91 4.13
CA VAL A 25 -2.18 3.30 5.05
C VAL A 25 -2.25 1.78 4.92
N ILE A 26 -1.13 1.13 4.62
CA ILE A 26 -1.07 -0.32 4.43
C ILE A 26 0.15 -0.88 5.18
N VAL A 27 -0.12 -1.42 6.38
CA VAL A 27 0.89 -1.98 7.28
C VAL A 27 1.14 -3.45 6.94
N LEU A 28 2.40 -3.83 6.75
CA LEU A 28 2.87 -5.21 6.61
C LEU A 28 3.78 -5.56 7.80
N PRO A 29 3.21 -6.00 8.94
CA PRO A 29 3.97 -6.17 10.18
C PRO A 29 5.16 -7.13 10.05
N GLU A 30 4.98 -8.24 9.32
CA GLU A 30 6.01 -9.27 9.16
C GLU A 30 7.19 -8.82 8.28
N HIS A 31 6.99 -7.77 7.47
CA HIS A 31 8.01 -7.16 6.64
C HIS A 31 8.62 -5.91 7.27
N ASN A 32 8.09 -5.47 8.41
CA ASN A 32 8.47 -4.23 9.08
C ASN A 32 8.39 -3.02 8.13
N VAL A 33 7.34 -2.98 7.30
CA VAL A 33 7.10 -1.99 6.25
C VAL A 33 5.66 -1.50 6.32
N CYS A 34 5.45 -0.21 6.07
CA CYS A 34 4.12 0.38 5.90
C CYS A 34 4.14 1.25 4.64
N PHE A 35 3.23 1.01 3.70
CA PHE A 35 3.03 1.89 2.55
C PHE A 35 2.05 2.99 2.95
N ASP A 36 2.55 4.22 2.89
CA ASP A 36 1.92 5.44 3.38
C ASP A 36 1.54 5.41 4.88
N PRO A 37 1.80 6.49 5.63
CA PRO A 37 1.36 6.58 7.02
C PRO A 37 -0.13 6.92 7.15
N GLY A 38 -0.77 7.50 6.13
CA GLY A 38 -2.13 8.01 6.25
C GLY A 38 -2.19 9.08 7.33
N ARG A 39 -3.02 8.87 8.36
CA ARG A 39 -3.08 9.69 9.59
C ARG A 39 -2.32 9.07 10.76
N ALA A 40 -1.43 8.12 10.48
CA ALA A 40 -0.63 7.35 11.42
C ALA A 40 -1.48 6.63 12.48
N PRO A 41 -2.31 5.66 12.10
CA PRO A 41 -3.01 4.80 13.05
C PRO A 41 -2.02 4.02 13.92
N ARG A 42 -2.48 3.54 15.08
CA ARG A 42 -1.61 2.90 16.10
C ARG A 42 -0.77 1.74 15.54
N GLU A 43 -1.32 1.03 14.56
CA GLU A 43 -0.72 -0.08 13.85
C GLU A 43 0.58 0.30 13.10
N THR A 44 0.77 1.58 12.78
CA THR A 44 1.99 2.11 12.15
C THR A 44 3.13 2.28 13.13
N ILE A 45 2.85 2.58 14.40
CA ILE A 45 3.86 2.93 15.41
C ILE A 45 4.96 1.87 15.58
N PRO A 46 4.68 0.55 15.62
CA PRO A 46 5.75 -0.45 15.75
C PRO A 46 6.58 -0.67 14.47
N ILE A 47 6.23 -0.06 13.34
CA ILE A 47 6.90 -0.29 12.05
C ILE A 47 8.05 0.68 11.84
N ASP A 48 9.23 0.18 11.49
CA ASP A 48 10.44 1.00 11.33
C ASP A 48 10.55 1.66 9.95
N ASN A 49 9.94 1.09 8.90
CA ASN A 49 10.09 1.55 7.52
C ASN A 49 8.76 2.04 6.97
N MET A 50 8.60 3.36 6.91
CA MET A 50 7.42 4.02 6.34
C MET A 50 7.72 4.43 4.89
N CYS A 51 7.17 3.70 3.93
CA CYS A 51 7.35 3.91 2.49
C CYS A 51 6.29 4.89 1.99
N LEU A 52 6.62 6.17 1.95
CA LEU A 52 5.71 7.23 1.50
C LEU A 52 5.72 7.31 -0.03
N THR A 53 4.58 7.05 -0.65
CA THR A 53 4.41 7.06 -2.10
C THR A 53 4.49 8.47 -2.65
N HIS A 54 3.81 9.43 -2.01
CA HIS A 54 3.86 10.84 -2.39
C HIS A 54 3.34 11.77 -1.27
N GLY A 55 3.40 13.08 -1.49
CA GLY A 55 3.15 14.10 -0.47
C GLY A 55 1.68 14.53 -0.25
N HIS A 56 0.68 13.90 -0.86
CA HIS A 56 -0.72 14.29 -0.62
C HIS A 56 -1.14 14.00 0.82
N MET A 57 -2.09 14.80 1.33
CA MET A 57 -2.45 14.80 2.76
C MET A 57 -3.05 13.48 3.24
N ASP A 58 -3.83 12.80 2.43
CA ASP A 58 -4.39 11.49 2.71
C ASP A 58 -3.35 10.37 2.75
N HIS A 59 -2.12 10.62 2.27
CA HIS A 59 -1.00 9.68 2.36
C HIS A 59 0.00 10.10 3.45
N ALA A 60 0.32 11.39 3.56
CA ALA A 60 1.46 11.89 4.32
C ALA A 60 1.13 12.53 5.68
N ALA A 61 -0.13 12.86 5.98
CA ALA A 61 -0.49 13.69 7.15
C ALA A 61 0.05 13.14 8.49
N GLY A 62 0.19 11.83 8.61
CA GLY A 62 0.63 11.14 9.82
C GLY A 62 2.14 11.16 10.09
N VAL A 63 2.99 11.66 9.18
CA VAL A 63 4.46 11.54 9.32
C VAL A 63 4.98 12.11 10.65
N ALA A 64 4.60 13.34 10.99
CA ALA A 64 5.06 13.98 12.22
C ALA A 64 4.54 13.26 13.47
N TYR A 65 3.26 12.88 13.45
CA TYR A 65 2.64 12.14 14.54
C TYR A 65 3.30 10.77 14.75
N TYR A 66 3.63 10.05 13.67
CA TYR A 66 4.33 8.77 13.73
C TYR A 66 5.67 8.87 14.48
N PHE A 67 6.52 9.85 14.14
CA PHE A 67 7.79 10.04 14.84
C PHE A 67 7.61 10.45 16.30
N SER A 68 6.67 11.38 16.57
CA SER A 68 6.34 11.82 17.93
C SER A 68 5.87 10.64 18.80
N GLN A 69 4.94 9.84 18.29
CA GLN A 69 4.40 8.70 19.04
C GLN A 69 5.42 7.60 19.30
N ARG A 70 6.32 7.29 18.34
CA ARG A 70 7.41 6.33 18.59
C ARG A 70 8.31 6.76 19.74
N THR A 71 8.68 8.03 19.75
CA THR A 71 9.47 8.64 20.83
C THR A 71 8.72 8.56 22.15
N PHE A 72 7.43 8.93 22.15
CA PHE A 72 6.57 8.90 23.33
C PHE A 72 6.47 7.51 23.97
N VAL A 73 6.38 6.45 23.16
CA VAL A 73 6.32 5.06 23.68
C VAL A 73 7.69 4.39 23.87
N GLY A 74 8.79 5.14 23.74
CA GLY A 74 10.14 4.64 23.98
C GLY A 74 10.66 3.66 22.91
N ILE A 75 10.13 3.71 21.70
CA ILE A 75 10.61 2.92 20.56
C ILE A 75 11.69 3.73 19.81
N ALA A 76 12.72 3.04 19.31
CA ALA A 76 13.77 3.67 18.51
C ALA A 76 13.19 4.48 17.33
N PRO A 77 13.88 5.54 16.86
CA PRO A 77 13.43 6.30 15.70
C PRO A 77 13.25 5.41 14.48
N GLY A 78 12.11 5.53 13.81
CA GLY A 78 11.89 4.89 12.52
C GLY A 78 12.44 5.74 11.37
N ARG A 79 12.16 5.33 10.14
CA ARG A 79 12.45 6.12 8.94
C ARG A 79 11.26 6.22 8.00
N VAL A 80 11.10 7.41 7.43
CA VAL A 80 10.23 7.65 6.27
C VAL A 80 11.10 7.60 5.03
N ILE A 81 10.88 6.59 4.19
CA ILE A 81 11.48 6.44 2.86
C ILE A 81 10.55 7.13 1.88
N CYS A 82 11.08 8.09 1.13
CA CYS A 82 10.29 8.91 0.20
C CYS A 82 11.17 9.37 -0.97
N HIS A 83 10.56 9.92 -2.01
CA HIS A 83 11.33 10.48 -3.11
C HIS A 83 12.25 11.61 -2.62
N ARG A 84 13.48 11.65 -3.15
CA ARG A 84 14.49 12.64 -2.78
C ARG A 84 13.99 14.09 -2.90
N GLU A 85 13.17 14.36 -3.90
CA GLU A 85 12.56 15.68 -4.14
C GLU A 85 11.70 16.18 -2.97
N ILE A 86 10.92 15.29 -2.32
CA ILE A 86 10.01 15.68 -1.23
C ILE A 86 10.66 15.56 0.16
N ALA A 87 11.81 14.88 0.27
CA ALA A 87 12.49 14.63 1.54
C ALA A 87 12.79 15.93 2.32
N GLN A 88 13.31 16.96 1.64
CA GLN A 88 13.60 18.25 2.27
C GLN A 88 12.34 18.94 2.81
N HIS A 89 11.18 18.76 2.16
CA HIS A 89 9.93 19.37 2.58
C HIS A 89 9.41 18.71 3.86
N ILE A 90 9.53 17.37 3.95
CA ILE A 90 9.18 16.60 5.15
C ILE A 90 10.13 16.97 6.30
N GLN A 91 11.43 17.11 6.04
CA GLN A 91 12.39 17.54 7.08
C GLN A 91 12.05 18.92 7.65
N ARG A 92 11.66 19.89 6.79
CA ARG A 92 11.20 21.21 7.25
C ARG A 92 9.89 21.11 8.04
N LEU A 93 8.95 20.26 7.62
CA LEU A 93 7.73 20.02 8.39
C LEU A 93 8.04 19.49 9.80
N MET A 94 9.01 18.58 9.92
CA MET A 94 9.46 18.07 11.22
C MET A 94 10.09 19.16 12.09
N ALA A 95 10.90 20.04 11.50
CA ALA A 95 11.48 21.18 12.23
C ALA A 95 10.39 22.14 12.74
N VAL A 96 9.40 22.47 11.91
CA VAL A 96 8.26 23.31 12.31
C VAL A 96 7.48 22.69 13.46
N TRP A 97 7.22 21.38 13.40
CA TRP A 97 6.55 20.68 14.51
C TRP A 97 7.40 20.67 15.79
N ALA A 98 8.73 20.50 15.67
CA ALA A 98 9.63 20.58 16.81
C ALA A 98 9.58 21.96 17.50
N ASP A 99 9.47 23.05 16.72
CA ASP A 99 9.32 24.40 17.27
C ASP A 99 7.97 24.58 17.98
N ILE A 100 6.89 24.04 17.41
CA ILE A 100 5.54 24.09 17.99
C ILE A 100 5.48 23.30 19.30
N GLU A 101 5.95 22.05 19.28
CA GLU A 101 5.94 21.16 20.46
C GLU A 101 7.03 21.54 21.48
N ARG A 102 8.00 22.38 21.09
CA ARG A 102 9.24 22.69 21.84
C ARG A 102 10.04 21.43 22.20
N HIS A 103 9.87 20.39 21.41
CA HIS A 103 10.51 19.10 21.58
C HIS A 103 10.69 18.46 20.20
N PRO A 104 11.93 18.18 19.77
CA PRO A 104 12.15 17.47 18.53
C PRO A 104 11.64 16.03 18.66
N SER A 105 10.99 15.52 17.62
CA SER A 105 10.65 14.11 17.48
C SER A 105 11.73 13.42 16.62
N PRO A 106 12.63 12.62 17.20
CA PRO A 106 13.66 11.91 16.44
C PRO A 106 13.07 11.01 15.35
N GLY A 107 13.63 11.10 14.15
CA GLY A 107 13.20 10.34 12.99
C GLY A 107 14.16 10.53 11.82
N VAL A 108 14.19 9.57 10.90
CA VAL A 108 15.01 9.68 9.69
C VAL A 108 14.11 9.89 8.48
N VAL A 109 14.29 10.99 7.77
CA VAL A 109 13.71 11.17 6.43
C VAL A 109 14.75 10.73 5.42
N TYR A 110 14.51 9.57 4.80
CA TYR A 110 15.41 8.89 3.88
C TYR A 110 14.94 9.11 2.43
N GLY A 111 15.54 10.10 1.77
CA GLY A 111 15.25 10.41 0.36
C GLY A 111 15.94 9.44 -0.59
N VAL A 112 15.19 8.87 -1.53
CA VAL A 112 15.67 7.94 -2.55
C VAL A 112 15.27 8.37 -3.95
N ASP A 113 16.07 7.96 -4.92
CA ASP A 113 15.71 8.05 -6.34
C ASP A 113 15.08 6.72 -6.83
N PRO A 114 14.32 6.72 -7.93
CA PRO A 114 13.83 5.48 -8.53
C PRO A 114 14.95 4.47 -8.76
N LEU A 115 14.68 3.21 -8.46
CA LEU A 115 15.61 2.07 -8.54
C LEU A 115 16.80 2.12 -7.57
N GLU A 116 16.83 3.06 -6.63
CA GLU A 116 17.77 3.07 -5.51
C GLU A 116 17.27 2.13 -4.38
N ASP A 117 17.68 0.87 -4.45
CA ASP A 117 17.25 -0.16 -3.49
C ASP A 117 17.58 0.19 -2.04
N VAL A 118 16.60 0.05 -1.16
CA VAL A 118 16.74 0.24 0.28
C VAL A 118 16.73 -1.10 0.99
N GLN A 119 17.83 -1.43 1.67
CA GLN A 119 17.86 -2.63 2.51
C GLN A 119 16.92 -2.46 3.71
N ILE A 120 15.94 -3.37 3.85
CA ILE A 120 15.03 -3.43 5.01
C ILE A 120 15.63 -4.32 6.10
N ARG A 121 16.03 -5.54 5.73
CA ARG A 121 16.76 -6.50 6.56
C ARG A 121 17.51 -7.48 5.66
N ARG A 122 18.39 -8.33 6.21
CA ARG A 122 19.09 -9.35 5.42
C ARG A 122 18.10 -10.19 4.60
N GLY A 123 18.31 -10.22 3.29
CA GLY A 123 17.47 -10.96 2.34
C GLY A 123 16.16 -10.26 1.95
N LEU A 124 15.91 -9.02 2.38
CA LEU A 124 14.73 -8.25 1.99
C LEU A 124 15.13 -6.80 1.67
N LEU A 125 14.86 -6.38 0.44
CA LEU A 125 15.03 -5.00 0.00
C LEU A 125 13.69 -4.40 -0.42
N LEU A 126 13.65 -3.07 -0.45
CA LEU A 126 12.57 -2.26 -0.98
C LEU A 126 13.11 -1.53 -2.20
N ARG A 127 12.53 -1.79 -3.37
CA ARG A 127 12.88 -1.17 -4.65
C ARG A 127 11.88 -0.06 -4.97
N PRO A 128 12.23 1.22 -4.84
CA PRO A 128 11.38 2.31 -5.30
C PRO A 128 11.35 2.37 -6.83
N PHE A 129 10.25 2.80 -7.42
CA PHE A 129 10.13 3.06 -8.86
C PHE A 129 9.21 4.23 -9.15
N GLU A 130 9.45 4.92 -10.25
CA GLU A 130 8.62 6.05 -10.66
C GLU A 130 7.24 5.59 -11.13
N VAL A 131 6.21 6.30 -10.67
CA VAL A 131 4.81 6.10 -11.08
C VAL A 131 4.27 7.35 -11.77
N ASN A 132 3.16 7.21 -12.50
CA ASN A 132 2.58 8.31 -13.26
C ASN A 132 1.57 9.07 -12.41
N HIS A 133 2.06 9.93 -11.51
CA HIS A 133 1.23 10.78 -10.65
C HIS A 133 1.85 12.17 -10.49
N THR A 134 2.07 12.66 -9.28
CA THR A 134 2.74 13.96 -9.04
C THR A 134 4.26 13.86 -9.13
N ALA A 135 4.94 15.01 -9.22
CA ALA A 135 6.40 15.04 -9.17
C ALA A 135 6.87 14.46 -7.82
N GLY A 136 7.84 13.54 -7.89
CA GLY A 136 8.32 12.81 -6.73
C GLY A 136 7.37 11.75 -6.18
N ALA A 137 6.41 11.26 -6.99
CA ALA A 137 5.62 10.08 -6.65
C ALA A 137 6.39 8.78 -6.95
N LEU A 138 6.35 7.84 -6.00
CA LEU A 138 6.99 6.54 -6.07
C LEU A 138 5.99 5.42 -5.80
N GLY A 139 6.12 4.34 -6.56
CA GLY A 139 5.72 3.01 -6.15
C GLY A 139 6.89 2.28 -5.49
N TYR A 140 6.60 1.16 -4.84
CA TYR A 140 7.59 0.34 -4.14
C TYR A 140 7.34 -1.15 -4.33
N THR A 141 8.42 -1.91 -4.56
CA THR A 141 8.38 -3.37 -4.59
C THR A 141 9.23 -3.94 -3.47
N LEU A 142 8.65 -4.80 -2.65
CA LEU A 142 9.39 -5.65 -1.73
C LEU A 142 9.98 -6.83 -2.47
N VAL A 143 11.30 -7.02 -2.38
CA VAL A 143 12.03 -8.06 -3.07
C VAL A 143 12.75 -8.95 -2.06
N ASP A 144 12.42 -10.24 -2.07
CA ASP A 144 13.13 -11.28 -1.32
C ASP A 144 14.39 -11.68 -2.10
N VAL A 145 15.55 -11.45 -1.50
CA VAL A 145 16.86 -11.68 -2.11
C VAL A 145 17.45 -12.96 -1.55
N ARG A 146 17.43 -14.01 -2.37
CA ARG A 146 17.91 -15.35 -2.01
C ARG A 146 19.30 -15.56 -2.60
N ARG A 147 20.22 -16.07 -1.79
CA ARG A 147 21.55 -16.49 -2.22
C ARG A 147 21.58 -18.01 -2.26
N LYS A 148 21.84 -18.58 -3.43
CA LYS A 148 21.92 -20.03 -3.64
C LYS A 148 23.32 -20.39 -4.09
N LEU A 149 23.87 -21.48 -3.59
CA LEU A 149 25.15 -21.99 -4.06
C LEU A 149 25.08 -22.25 -5.58
N LYS A 150 26.11 -21.85 -6.30
CA LYS A 150 26.22 -22.11 -7.74
C LYS A 150 26.18 -23.62 -8.02
N PRO A 151 25.38 -24.09 -9.01
CA PRO A 151 25.24 -25.52 -9.29
C PRO A 151 26.57 -26.25 -9.50
N GLU A 152 27.54 -25.61 -10.16
CA GLU A 152 28.88 -26.14 -10.41
C GLU A 152 29.74 -26.32 -9.15
N LEU A 153 29.33 -25.75 -8.02
CA LEU A 153 29.96 -25.93 -6.71
C LEU A 153 29.20 -26.91 -5.82
N SER A 154 28.13 -27.51 -6.34
CA SER A 154 27.38 -28.56 -5.64
C SER A 154 28.29 -29.74 -5.29
N GLY A 155 28.22 -30.20 -4.04
CA GLY A 155 29.06 -31.29 -3.54
C GLY A 155 30.42 -30.88 -2.96
N LYS A 156 30.83 -29.60 -3.09
CA LYS A 156 32.01 -29.09 -2.36
C LYS A 156 31.73 -28.98 -0.86
N THR A 157 32.75 -29.27 -0.06
CA THR A 157 32.70 -29.15 1.40
C THR A 157 32.75 -27.68 1.85
N GLY A 158 32.28 -27.40 3.07
CA GLY A 158 32.34 -26.06 3.66
C GLY A 158 33.75 -25.43 3.62
N PRO A 159 34.83 -26.15 3.98
CA PRO A 159 36.19 -25.62 3.88
C PRO A 159 36.61 -25.25 2.45
N GLU A 160 36.25 -26.05 1.45
CA GLU A 160 36.55 -25.74 0.04
C GLU A 160 35.83 -24.49 -0.43
N LEU A 161 34.55 -24.32 -0.06
CA LEU A 161 33.77 -23.12 -0.37
C LEU A 161 34.35 -21.86 0.29
N VAL A 162 34.81 -21.96 1.53
CA VAL A 162 35.49 -20.85 2.22
C VAL A 162 36.81 -20.49 1.53
N ALA A 163 37.59 -21.48 1.08
CA ALA A 163 38.83 -21.25 0.34
C ALA A 163 38.56 -20.52 -0.99
N LEU A 164 37.55 -20.95 -1.75
CA LEU A 164 37.10 -20.28 -2.98
C LEU A 164 36.66 -18.84 -2.71
N LYS A 165 35.88 -18.62 -1.64
CA LYS A 165 35.44 -17.27 -1.26
C LYS A 165 36.61 -16.36 -0.85
N LYS A 166 37.62 -16.91 -0.16
CA LYS A 166 38.87 -16.18 0.17
C LYS A 166 39.71 -15.83 -1.06
N GLN A 167 39.57 -16.59 -2.14
CA GLN A 167 40.18 -16.30 -3.44
C GLN A 167 39.38 -15.27 -4.26
N GLY A 168 38.26 -14.75 -3.72
CA GLY A 168 37.40 -13.79 -4.41
C GLY A 168 36.44 -14.43 -5.42
N ILE A 169 36.36 -15.76 -5.47
CA ILE A 169 35.45 -16.47 -6.38
C ILE A 169 34.03 -16.35 -5.85
N GLU A 170 33.12 -15.82 -6.67
CA GLU A 170 31.70 -15.81 -6.35
C GLU A 170 31.13 -17.23 -6.36
N ILE A 171 30.72 -17.70 -5.18
CA ILE A 171 30.20 -19.05 -4.99
C ILE A 171 28.67 -19.14 -5.00
N GLU A 172 27.97 -18.00 -4.99
CA GLU A 172 26.51 -17.92 -4.92
C GLU A 172 25.92 -17.22 -6.14
N ASN A 173 24.74 -17.66 -6.58
CA ASN A 173 23.84 -16.90 -7.43
C ASN A 173 22.85 -16.14 -6.57
N VAL A 174 22.61 -14.88 -6.93
CA VAL A 174 21.54 -14.06 -6.34
C VAL A 174 20.26 -14.27 -7.15
N VAL A 175 19.18 -14.62 -6.46
CA VAL A 175 17.84 -14.75 -7.03
C VAL A 175 16.95 -13.75 -6.32
N GLU A 176 16.42 -12.81 -7.07
CA GLU A 176 15.44 -11.83 -6.60
C GLU A 176 14.03 -12.34 -6.86
N VAL A 177 13.17 -12.29 -5.84
CA VAL A 177 11.76 -12.66 -5.93
C VAL A 177 10.93 -11.46 -5.52
N PRO A 178 10.30 -10.75 -6.47
CA PRO A 178 9.37 -9.67 -6.16
C PRO A 178 8.14 -10.24 -5.42
N VAL A 179 8.02 -9.88 -4.13
CA VAL A 179 7.01 -10.42 -3.22
C VAL A 179 5.70 -9.66 -3.37
N LEU A 180 5.78 -8.32 -3.24
CA LEU A 180 4.63 -7.44 -3.26
C LEU A 180 5.03 -6.08 -3.81
N THR A 181 4.23 -5.56 -4.71
CA THR A 181 4.35 -4.22 -5.29
C THR A 181 3.18 -3.35 -4.83
N CYS A 182 3.46 -2.14 -4.38
CA CYS A 182 2.47 -1.11 -4.10
C CYS A 182 2.75 0.09 -5.00
N THR A 183 1.77 0.50 -5.81
CA THR A 183 1.96 1.64 -6.74
C THR A 183 1.79 3.00 -6.07
N GLY A 184 1.08 3.07 -4.94
CA GLY A 184 0.44 4.32 -4.54
C GLY A 184 -0.54 4.80 -5.61
N ASP A 185 -0.77 6.12 -5.63
CA ASP A 185 -1.60 6.75 -6.65
C ASP A 185 -0.84 6.84 -7.97
N THR A 186 -1.50 6.49 -9.06
CA THR A 186 -0.92 6.48 -10.39
C THR A 186 -1.99 6.35 -11.47
N ALA A 187 -1.73 6.94 -12.64
CA ALA A 187 -2.33 6.50 -13.89
C ALA A 187 -1.55 5.31 -14.49
N VAL A 188 -2.08 4.71 -15.55
CA VAL A 188 -1.32 3.76 -16.38
C VAL A 188 -0.05 4.42 -16.92
N GLY A 189 1.00 3.61 -17.15
CA GLY A 189 2.27 4.11 -17.64
C GLY A 189 3.39 3.09 -17.61
N ARG A 190 4.62 3.57 -17.79
CA ARG A 190 5.84 2.75 -17.95
C ARG A 190 6.16 1.85 -16.77
N TRP A 191 5.62 2.15 -15.58
CA TRP A 191 5.78 1.30 -14.40
C TRP A 191 5.24 -0.12 -14.62
N MET A 192 4.24 -0.27 -15.49
CA MET A 192 3.65 -1.56 -15.86
C MET A 192 4.62 -2.48 -16.62
N ASP A 193 5.65 -1.91 -17.25
CA ASP A 193 6.63 -2.65 -18.05
C ASP A 193 7.84 -3.13 -17.26
N LEU A 194 7.98 -2.72 -15.99
CA LEU A 194 9.12 -3.07 -15.15
C LEU A 194 9.08 -4.56 -14.79
N ASP A 195 10.17 -5.30 -15.04
CA ASP A 195 10.23 -6.76 -14.84
C ASP A 195 9.81 -7.19 -13.43
N PHE A 196 10.21 -6.45 -12.40
CA PHE A 196 9.85 -6.75 -11.01
C PHE A 196 8.38 -6.42 -10.67
N VAL A 197 7.73 -5.53 -11.43
CA VAL A 197 6.28 -5.30 -11.33
C VAL A 197 5.54 -6.44 -12.03
N ARG A 198 5.95 -6.79 -13.26
CA ARG A 198 5.34 -7.89 -14.03
C ARG A 198 5.46 -9.25 -13.32
N GLY A 199 6.58 -9.46 -12.61
CA GLY A 199 6.89 -10.67 -11.86
C GLY A 199 6.46 -10.68 -10.39
N THR A 200 5.69 -9.70 -9.93
CA THR A 200 5.27 -9.62 -8.51
C THR A 200 4.25 -10.69 -8.14
N GLY A 201 4.37 -11.25 -6.94
CA GLY A 201 3.37 -12.16 -6.38
C GLY A 201 2.06 -11.46 -6.01
N VAL A 202 2.14 -10.25 -5.44
CA VAL A 202 0.99 -9.42 -5.09
C VAL A 202 1.16 -8.01 -5.66
N LEU A 203 0.10 -7.45 -6.24
CA LEU A 203 0.06 -6.08 -6.74
C LEU A 203 -1.05 -5.31 -6.00
N LEU A 204 -0.66 -4.36 -5.14
CA LEU A 204 -1.53 -3.36 -4.57
C LEU A 204 -1.54 -2.16 -5.52
N VAL A 205 -2.66 -1.96 -6.21
CA VAL A 205 -2.80 -0.90 -7.21
C VAL A 205 -4.03 -0.06 -6.91
N GLU A 206 -3.95 1.24 -7.10
CA GLU A 206 -5.12 2.10 -6.95
C GLU A 206 -6.16 1.81 -8.05
N CYS A 207 -7.43 1.99 -7.72
CA CYS A 207 -8.50 2.08 -8.72
C CYS A 207 -9.54 3.06 -8.17
N THR A 208 -9.25 4.33 -8.39
CA THR A 208 -10.00 5.42 -7.75
C THR A 208 -11.43 5.57 -8.29
N PHE A 209 -11.61 5.37 -9.59
CA PHE A 209 -12.85 5.69 -10.29
C PHE A 209 -13.46 4.49 -11.02
N PHE A 210 -14.79 4.39 -10.97
CA PHE A 210 -15.55 3.32 -11.62
C PHE A 210 -16.64 3.86 -12.56
N GLU A 211 -17.18 5.04 -12.26
CA GLU A 211 -18.27 5.64 -13.03
C GLU A 211 -17.77 6.16 -14.39
N PRO A 212 -18.49 5.89 -15.50
CA PRO A 212 -18.04 6.25 -16.85
C PRO A 212 -17.68 7.74 -16.98
N GLU A 213 -18.47 8.64 -16.37
CA GLU A 213 -18.23 10.08 -16.39
C GLU A 213 -16.94 10.52 -15.67
N HIS A 214 -16.30 9.63 -14.89
CA HIS A 214 -15.07 9.91 -14.17
C HIS A 214 -13.80 9.52 -14.93
N ARG A 215 -13.88 9.01 -16.17
CA ARG A 215 -12.69 8.72 -17.00
C ARG A 215 -11.80 9.94 -17.18
N GLU A 216 -12.36 11.08 -17.59
CA GLU A 216 -11.59 12.33 -17.76
C GLU A 216 -11.00 12.82 -16.44
N ARG A 217 -11.76 12.68 -15.35
CA ARG A 217 -11.29 13.03 -14.01
C ARG A 217 -10.11 12.15 -13.57
N ALA A 218 -10.15 10.86 -13.87
CA ALA A 218 -9.04 9.94 -13.62
C ALA A 218 -7.80 10.39 -14.38
N ARG A 219 -7.92 10.76 -15.65
CA ARG A 219 -6.79 11.25 -16.45
C ARG A 219 -6.24 12.58 -15.93
N ALA A 220 -7.10 13.55 -15.63
CA ALA A 220 -6.70 14.86 -15.11
C ALA A 220 -6.00 14.75 -13.75
N GLY A 221 -6.48 13.86 -12.86
CA GLY A 221 -5.88 13.58 -11.56
C GLY A 221 -4.71 12.60 -11.60
N ARG A 222 -4.43 11.99 -12.75
CA ARG A 222 -3.47 10.88 -12.92
C ARG A 222 -3.73 9.73 -11.94
N HIS A 223 -4.94 9.20 -12.04
CA HIS A 223 -5.44 8.03 -11.32
C HIS A 223 -5.90 6.94 -12.30
N ILE A 224 -6.09 5.74 -11.77
CA ILE A 224 -6.64 4.60 -12.50
C ILE A 224 -8.18 4.65 -12.50
N HIS A 225 -8.74 4.40 -13.67
CA HIS A 225 -10.16 4.09 -13.84
C HIS A 225 -10.33 2.58 -13.98
N VAL A 226 -11.49 2.03 -13.63
CA VAL A 226 -11.77 0.59 -13.73
C VAL A 226 -11.53 0.02 -15.14
N CYS A 227 -11.70 0.84 -16.18
CA CYS A 227 -11.41 0.47 -17.57
C CYS A 227 -9.93 0.18 -17.87
N ASP A 228 -9.02 0.62 -17.00
CA ASP A 228 -7.58 0.35 -17.13
C ASP A 228 -7.19 -1.00 -16.52
N VAL A 229 -8.06 -1.60 -15.70
CA VAL A 229 -7.78 -2.86 -14.99
C VAL A 229 -7.43 -4.01 -15.94
N PRO A 230 -8.09 -4.21 -17.10
CA PRO A 230 -7.67 -5.25 -18.04
C PRO A 230 -6.19 -5.13 -18.46
N ALA A 231 -5.71 -3.93 -18.77
CA ALA A 231 -4.30 -3.70 -19.12
C ALA A 231 -3.36 -3.97 -17.93
N ILE A 232 -3.80 -3.66 -16.70
CA ILE A 232 -3.05 -3.97 -15.48
C ILE A 232 -2.96 -5.49 -15.27
N MET A 233 -4.04 -6.24 -15.53
CA MET A 233 -4.04 -7.70 -15.44
C MET A 233 -3.10 -8.33 -16.48
N GLU A 234 -2.99 -7.75 -17.67
CA GLU A 234 -2.05 -8.19 -18.71
C GLU A 234 -0.59 -7.87 -18.34
N ALA A 235 -0.34 -6.73 -17.70
CA ALA A 235 0.99 -6.35 -17.22
C ALA A 235 1.48 -7.24 -16.07
N ALA A 236 0.58 -7.67 -15.17
CA ALA A 236 0.89 -8.51 -14.01
C ALA A 236 0.16 -9.86 -14.06
N PRO A 237 0.49 -10.74 -15.03
CA PRO A 237 -0.29 -11.94 -15.32
C PRO A 237 -0.28 -12.98 -14.20
N ALA A 238 0.75 -12.98 -13.35
CA ALA A 238 0.90 -13.94 -12.25
C ALA A 238 0.47 -13.38 -10.89
N ALA A 239 0.18 -12.08 -10.79
CA ALA A 239 -0.04 -11.43 -9.50
C ALA A 239 -1.45 -11.68 -8.95
N ARG A 240 -1.56 -11.75 -7.62
CA ARG A 240 -2.81 -11.45 -6.92
C ARG A 240 -2.97 -9.93 -6.88
N VAL A 241 -3.98 -9.42 -7.57
CA VAL A 241 -4.26 -7.98 -7.66
C VAL A 241 -5.24 -7.56 -6.57
N VAL A 242 -4.88 -6.50 -5.85
CA VAL A 242 -5.67 -5.91 -4.77
C VAL A 242 -5.90 -4.45 -5.10
N LEU A 243 -7.15 -4.12 -5.42
CA LEU A 243 -7.57 -2.76 -5.70
C LEU A 243 -7.67 -1.98 -4.41
N THR A 244 -6.97 -0.85 -4.37
CA THR A 244 -6.90 0.09 -3.25
C THR A 244 -7.48 1.44 -3.68
N HIS A 245 -7.57 2.38 -2.75
CA HIS A 245 -7.89 3.77 -3.05
C HIS A 245 -9.21 4.00 -3.81
N MET A 246 -10.18 3.10 -3.69
CA MET A 246 -11.50 3.31 -4.29
C MET A 246 -12.22 4.47 -3.58
N THR A 247 -12.91 5.32 -4.33
CA THR A 247 -13.73 6.38 -3.73
C THR A 247 -14.85 5.80 -2.86
N ARG A 248 -15.15 6.46 -1.74
CA ARG A 248 -16.25 6.06 -0.85
C ARG A 248 -17.62 6.08 -1.53
N ARG A 249 -17.76 6.87 -2.59
CA ARG A 249 -19.05 7.08 -3.28
C ARG A 249 -19.46 5.88 -4.12
N THR A 250 -18.51 5.06 -4.56
CA THR A 250 -18.77 3.90 -5.39
C THR A 250 -19.35 2.76 -4.55
N ASP A 251 -20.49 2.21 -4.98
CA ASP A 251 -21.06 1.03 -4.34
C ASP A 251 -20.16 -0.20 -4.58
N PRO A 252 -19.71 -0.91 -3.52
CA PRO A 252 -18.78 -2.02 -3.70
C PRO A 252 -19.35 -3.22 -4.47
N ARG A 253 -20.67 -3.45 -4.44
CA ARG A 253 -21.29 -4.56 -5.19
C ARG A 253 -21.32 -4.22 -6.67
N TRP A 254 -21.71 -2.99 -7.00
CA TRP A 254 -21.68 -2.50 -8.37
C TRP A 254 -20.25 -2.49 -8.92
N ALA A 255 -19.26 -1.98 -8.16
CA ALA A 255 -17.85 -2.02 -8.56
C ALA A 255 -17.36 -3.44 -8.92
N ARG A 256 -17.75 -4.43 -8.10
CA ARG A 256 -17.44 -5.85 -8.35
C ARG A 256 -18.11 -6.35 -9.63
N GLN A 257 -19.40 -6.06 -9.84
CA GLN A 257 -20.12 -6.45 -11.06
C GLN A 257 -19.53 -5.80 -12.30
N THR A 258 -19.11 -4.54 -12.22
CA THR A 258 -18.43 -3.83 -13.31
C THR A 258 -17.13 -4.55 -13.69
N LEU A 259 -16.30 -4.91 -12.72
CA LEU A 259 -15.08 -5.69 -12.99
C LEU A 259 -15.38 -7.06 -13.61
N GLU A 260 -16.37 -7.79 -13.07
CA GLU A 260 -16.78 -9.11 -13.59
C GLU A 260 -17.15 -9.09 -15.08
N GLN A 261 -17.59 -7.94 -15.61
CA GLN A 261 -17.90 -7.75 -17.02
C GLN A 261 -16.70 -7.28 -17.86
N LEU A 262 -15.71 -6.63 -17.25
CA LEU A 262 -14.55 -6.07 -17.93
C LEU A 262 -13.37 -7.04 -18.05
N VAL A 263 -13.23 -7.96 -17.10
CA VAL A 263 -12.09 -8.89 -17.04
C VAL A 263 -12.54 -10.33 -17.28
N LYS A 264 -11.58 -11.19 -17.66
CA LYS A 264 -11.86 -12.62 -17.83
C LYS A 264 -12.15 -13.25 -16.46
N PRO A 265 -12.98 -14.31 -16.37
CA PRO A 265 -13.24 -14.99 -15.10
C PRO A 265 -11.97 -15.40 -14.33
N ALA A 266 -10.95 -15.89 -15.03
CA ALA A 266 -9.66 -16.26 -14.44
C ALA A 266 -8.87 -15.06 -13.85
N ASP A 267 -9.07 -13.85 -14.40
CA ASP A 267 -8.48 -12.63 -13.84
C ASP A 267 -9.26 -12.18 -12.61
N MET A 268 -10.59 -12.27 -12.65
CA MET A 268 -11.46 -11.90 -11.53
C MET A 268 -11.18 -12.72 -10.26
N GLU A 269 -10.85 -14.01 -10.40
CA GLU A 269 -10.42 -14.86 -9.27
C GLU A 269 -9.18 -14.31 -8.55
N ARG A 270 -8.32 -13.60 -9.29
CA ARG A 270 -7.10 -12.96 -8.78
C ARG A 270 -7.28 -11.50 -8.42
N ILE A 271 -8.46 -10.91 -8.59
CA ILE A 271 -8.77 -9.53 -8.17
C ILE A 271 -9.52 -9.50 -6.82
N SER A 272 -9.21 -8.54 -5.98
CA SER A 272 -9.94 -8.29 -4.73
C SER A 272 -9.92 -6.81 -4.40
N PHE A 273 -10.88 -6.36 -3.60
CA PHE A 273 -10.87 -4.99 -3.08
C PHE A 273 -10.28 -5.00 -1.68
N LEU A 274 -9.35 -4.09 -1.39
CA LEU A 274 -8.73 -3.99 -0.07
C LEU A 274 -9.78 -3.77 1.01
N MET A 275 -10.71 -2.84 0.79
CA MET A 275 -11.71 -2.45 1.79
C MET A 275 -12.93 -3.40 1.87
N GLU A 276 -12.95 -4.47 1.08
CA GLU A 276 -14.00 -5.49 1.18
C GLU A 276 -13.81 -6.33 2.44
N ARG A 277 -14.85 -6.43 3.26
CA ARG A 277 -14.80 -7.26 4.48
C ARG A 277 -14.91 -8.73 4.13
N ASP A 278 -14.01 -9.54 4.69
CA ASP A 278 -14.09 -10.99 4.54
C ASP A 278 -15.36 -11.49 5.22
N ARG A 279 -16.21 -12.22 4.47
CA ARG A 279 -17.47 -12.79 4.98
C ARG A 279 -17.29 -13.69 6.21
N HIS A 280 -16.08 -14.19 6.47
CA HIS A 280 -15.75 -15.07 7.59
C HIS A 280 -15.19 -14.36 8.84
N SER A 281 -14.79 -13.08 8.72
CA SER A 281 -14.18 -12.31 9.84
C SER A 281 -15.21 -11.69 10.80
N SER A 282 -16.44 -11.49 10.32
CA SER A 282 -17.56 -10.90 11.07
C SER A 282 -17.96 -11.70 12.31
N GLY A 283 -17.75 -13.03 12.31
CA GLY A 283 -18.09 -13.90 13.44
C GLY A 283 -17.03 -13.94 14.56
N ARG A 284 -15.75 -13.67 14.27
CA ARG A 284 -14.68 -13.73 15.29
C ARG A 284 -14.46 -12.40 16.01
N HIS A 285 -14.61 -11.28 15.32
CA HIS A 285 -14.44 -9.95 15.95
C HIS A 285 -15.65 -9.52 16.77
N ALA A 286 -16.87 -9.94 16.42
CA ALA A 286 -18.06 -9.69 17.24
C ALA A 286 -17.95 -10.30 18.66
N ARG A 287 -17.18 -11.39 18.83
CA ARG A 287 -16.94 -12.02 20.14
C ARG A 287 -15.85 -11.32 20.97
N GLN A 288 -14.95 -10.56 20.35
CA GLN A 288 -13.96 -9.75 21.07
C GLN A 288 -14.51 -8.37 21.44
N ASP A 289 -15.40 -7.82 20.61
CA ASP A 289 -16.05 -6.53 20.87
C ASP A 289 -17.12 -6.64 22.00
N SER A 290 -17.83 -7.77 22.11
CA SER A 290 -18.80 -8.01 23.21
C SER A 290 -18.16 -8.24 24.58
N ALA A 291 -16.89 -8.70 24.63
CA ALA A 291 -16.15 -8.87 25.87
C ALA A 291 -15.55 -7.57 26.42
N ARG A 292 -15.52 -6.49 25.62
CA ARG A 292 -14.97 -5.18 26.00
C ARG A 292 -16.04 -4.10 26.30
N GLN A 293 -17.31 -4.35 25.98
CA GLN A 293 -18.43 -3.43 26.25
C GLN A 293 -19.29 -3.85 27.45
N GLY A 294 -18.80 -4.77 28.28
CA GLY A 294 -19.42 -5.17 29.54
C GLY A 294 -19.01 -4.29 30.72
N ASP A 295 -18.88 -2.98 30.54
CA ASP A 295 -18.87 -2.04 31.68
C ASP A 295 -19.17 -0.62 31.19
N SER A 296 -19.97 0.11 31.96
CA SER A 296 -20.56 1.44 31.70
C SER A 296 -21.88 1.48 30.89
N LYS A 297 -22.99 1.24 31.60
CA LYS A 297 -24.28 1.87 31.29
C LYS A 297 -24.50 3.07 32.21
N SER A 298 -24.61 4.28 31.66
CA SER A 298 -25.68 5.23 31.98
C SER A 298 -25.51 6.55 31.20
N ASP A 299 -26.66 7.05 30.74
CA ASP A 299 -27.01 8.46 30.52
C ASP A 299 -26.30 9.29 29.43
N ARG A 300 -26.97 9.46 28.27
CA ARG A 300 -27.86 10.63 28.07
C ARG A 300 -28.52 10.67 26.69
N ALA A 301 -29.70 11.26 26.70
CA ALA A 301 -30.67 11.37 25.63
C ALA A 301 -30.43 12.56 24.69
N ARG A 302 -31.00 12.43 23.48
CA ARG A 302 -31.57 13.43 22.56
C ARG A 302 -30.74 14.66 22.20
N LEU A 303 -30.49 14.81 20.89
CA LEU A 303 -30.80 16.02 20.12
C LEU A 303 -30.94 15.63 18.64
N ASP A 304 -32.17 15.74 18.12
CA ASP A 304 -32.51 15.69 16.70
C ASP A 304 -32.11 16.99 16.02
N GLY A 305 -31.76 16.93 14.73
CA GLY A 305 -31.77 18.08 13.84
C GLY A 305 -30.53 18.27 12.96
N ALA A 306 -30.35 17.40 11.97
CA ALA A 306 -29.62 17.76 10.75
C ALA A 306 -30.15 16.91 9.59
N GLN A 307 -30.74 17.58 8.60
CA GLN A 307 -31.22 16.96 7.37
C GLN A 307 -30.06 16.28 6.64
N SER A 308 -30.17 14.97 6.49
CA SER A 308 -29.27 14.16 5.66
C SER A 308 -29.37 14.62 4.20
N PRO A 309 -28.27 14.85 3.48
CA PRO A 309 -28.33 15.01 2.04
C PRO A 309 -28.84 13.69 1.43
N GLN A 310 -29.84 13.81 0.56
CA GLN A 310 -30.46 12.69 -0.15
C GLN A 310 -29.38 11.85 -0.84
N ARG A 311 -29.42 10.53 -0.60
CA ARG A 311 -28.63 9.56 -1.37
C ARG A 311 -29.09 9.66 -2.82
N PRO A 312 -28.19 9.82 -3.80
CA PRO A 312 -28.59 9.61 -5.19
C PRO A 312 -28.98 8.13 -5.33
N ASP A 313 -30.09 7.89 -6.05
CA ASP A 313 -30.53 6.55 -6.42
C ASP A 313 -29.36 5.75 -6.99
N ALA A 314 -29.26 4.49 -6.59
CA ALA A 314 -28.37 3.53 -7.21
C ALA A 314 -28.73 3.46 -8.69
N ARG A 315 -27.95 4.14 -9.54
CA ARG A 315 -28.16 4.09 -10.99
C ARG A 315 -27.93 2.64 -11.41
N ASP A 316 -28.98 1.99 -11.92
CA ASP A 316 -28.89 0.83 -12.81
C ASP A 316 -28.24 1.29 -14.13
N GLY A 317 -27.01 1.79 -14.07
CA GLY A 317 -26.23 2.12 -15.26
C GLY A 317 -25.83 0.83 -15.95
N ASP A 318 -26.17 0.70 -17.24
CA ASP A 318 -25.72 -0.42 -18.05
C ASP A 318 -24.19 -0.44 -18.05
N VAL A 319 -23.61 -1.50 -17.49
CA VAL A 319 -22.15 -1.67 -17.35
C VAL A 319 -21.45 -1.62 -18.72
N ARG A 320 -22.18 -1.86 -19.81
CA ARG A 320 -21.69 -1.72 -21.19
C ARG A 320 -21.25 -0.29 -21.54
N GLU A 321 -21.76 0.73 -20.85
CA GLU A 321 -21.40 2.14 -21.08
C GLU A 321 -20.14 2.58 -20.30
N VAL A 322 -19.64 1.77 -19.35
CA VAL A 322 -18.54 2.17 -18.45
C VAL A 322 -17.24 2.46 -19.19
N CYS A 323 -16.96 1.70 -20.24
CA CYS A 323 -15.73 1.80 -21.03
C CYS A 323 -15.95 2.09 -22.51
N SER A 324 -17.19 2.34 -22.94
CA SER A 324 -17.44 2.80 -24.31
C SER A 324 -16.81 4.17 -24.51
N ASP A 325 -16.07 4.33 -25.61
CA ASP A 325 -15.59 5.64 -26.03
C ASP A 325 -16.81 6.47 -26.46
N GLY A 326 -17.15 7.48 -25.65
CA GLY A 326 -18.10 8.53 -26.03
C GLY A 326 -17.50 9.48 -27.05
#